data_AF-A0A520BMW5-F1
#
_entry.id   AF-A0A520BMW5-F1
#
_cell.length_a   1.000
_cell.length_b   1.000
_cell.length_c   1.000
_cell.angle_alpha   90.00
_cell.angle_beta   90.00
_cell.angle_gamma   90.00
#
_symmetry.space_group_name_H-M   'P 1'
#
loop_
_entity.id
_entity.type
_entity.pdbx_description
1 polymer ?
#
loop_
_entity_poly.entity_id
_entity_poly.type
_entity_poly.pdbx_seq_one_letter_code
_entity_poly.pdbx_strand_id
1 'polypeptide(L)' 'MRSININTADFNALKTSPYLSYKQINAIIQYRKQHGNYSSIDDLRKILILTPQVIDKVAPYLVF' A
#
# COMPACT_ATOMS: atom_id res chain seq x y z
N MET A 1 7.87 4.65 -12.49
CA MET A 1 6.61 4.62 -11.72
C MET A 1 6.31 6.03 -11.24
N ARG A 2 5.04 6.45 -11.25
CA ARG A 2 4.60 7.71 -10.65
C ARG A 2 4.26 7.46 -9.18
N SER A 3 4.33 8.52 -8.36
CA SER A 3 3.88 8.45 -6.97
C SER A 3 2.40 8.10 -6.89
N ILE A 4 2.05 7.18 -5.99
CA ILE A 4 0.68 6.69 -5.76
C ILE A 4 0.25 7.19 -4.38
N ASN A 5 -0.83 7.96 -4.31
CA ASN A 5 -1.43 8.30 -3.02
C ASN A 5 -2.16 7.08 -2.46
N ILE A 6 -1.63 6.48 -1.40
CA ILE A 6 -2.17 5.23 -0.84
C ILE A 6 -3.52 5.40 -0.13
N ASN A 7 -3.83 6.63 0.31
CA ASN A 7 -5.08 6.96 0.97
C ASN A 7 -6.25 7.13 -0.01
N THR A 8 -5.98 7.47 -1.27
CA THR A 8 -7.02 7.63 -2.30
C THR A 8 -6.95 6.60 -3.42
N ALA A 9 -5.82 5.89 -3.57
CA ALA A 9 -5.66 4.89 -4.62
C ALA A 9 -6.70 3.78 -4.55
N ASP A 10 -7.23 3.42 -5.71
CA ASP A 10 -8.07 2.25 -5.88
C ASP A 10 -7.22 1.02 -6.28
N PHE A 11 -7.90 -0.10 -6.52
CA PHE A 11 -7.23 -1.35 -6.90
C PHE A 11 -6.42 -1.19 -8.20
N ASN A 12 -6.96 -0.46 -9.19
CA ASN A 12 -6.31 -0.30 -10.49
C ASN A 12 -5.06 0.58 -10.40
N ALA A 13 -5.12 1.63 -9.60
CA ALA A 13 -3.97 2.49 -9.30
C ALA A 13 -2.85 1.69 -8.61
N LEU A 14 -3.17 0.91 -7.58
CA LEU A 14 -2.18 0.08 -6.87
C LEU A 14 -1.64 -1.07 -7.72
N LYS A 15 -2.45 -1.62 -8.64
CA LYS A 15 -2.07 -2.66 -9.60
C LYS A 15 -0.98 -2.21 -10.57
N THR A 16 -0.76 -0.90 -10.73
CA THR A 16 0.38 -0.38 -11.51
C THR A 16 1.74 -0.63 -10.84
N SER A 17 1.76 -1.02 -9.56
CA SER A 17 2.97 -1.38 -8.83
C SER A 17 3.43 -2.80 -9.15
N PRO A 18 4.64 -3.01 -9.70
CA PRO A 18 5.18 -4.35 -9.98
C PRO A 18 5.58 -5.10 -8.70
N TYR A 19 5.54 -4.43 -7.53
CA TYR A 19 5.95 -5.00 -6.25
C TYR A 19 4.77 -5.49 -5.39
N LEU A 20 3.52 -5.20 -5.81
CA LEU A 20 2.33 -5.57 -5.07
C LEU A 20 1.55 -6.68 -5.79
N SER A 21 1.29 -7.77 -5.08
CA SER A 21 0.35 -8.79 -5.52
C SER A 21 -1.10 -8.36 -5.28
N TYR A 22 -2.06 -8.96 -5.99
CA TYR A 22 -3.49 -8.68 -5.78
C TYR A 22 -3.95 -8.91 -4.33
N LYS A 23 -3.40 -9.91 -3.63
CA LYS A 23 -3.70 -10.14 -2.21
C LYS A 23 -3.24 -8.98 -1.33
N GLN A 24 -2.05 -8.45 -1.59
CA GLN A 24 -1.50 -7.30 -0.86
C GLN A 24 -2.28 -6.02 -1.15
N ILE A 25 -2.65 -5.78 -2.40
CA ILE A 25 -3.48 -4.63 -2.80
C ILE A 25 -4.82 -4.66 -2.06
N ASN A 26 -5.49 -5.82 -2.05
CA ASN A 26 -6.75 -5.98 -1.32
C ASN A 26 -6.58 -5.77 0.18
N ALA A 27 -5.50 -6.29 0.77
CA ALA A 27 -5.21 -6.08 2.19
C ALA A 27 -5.01 -4.59 2.53
N ILE A 28 -4.28 -3.84 1.69
CA ILE A 28 -4.12 -2.39 1.83
C ILE A 28 -5.48 -1.68 1.79
N ILE A 29 -6.28 -1.91 0.75
CA ILE A 29 -7.57 -1.24 0.61
C ILE A 29 -8.51 -1.57 1.77
N GLN A 30 -8.56 -2.83 2.20
CA GLN A 30 -9.42 -3.24 3.32
C GLN A 30 -8.94 -2.68 4.65
N TYR A 31 -7.63 -2.70 4.91
CA TYR A 31 -7.08 -2.12 6.13
C TYR A 31 -7.41 -0.63 6.22
N ARG A 32 -7.22 0.13 5.13
CA ARG A 32 -7.59 1.55 5.05
C ARG A 32 -9.08 1.78 5.34
N LYS A 33 -9.97 0.94 4.79
CA LYS A 33 -11.42 1.05 5.04
C LYS A 33 -11.77 0.82 6.51
N GLN A 34 -11.04 -0.05 7.20
CA GLN A 34 -11.32 -0.43 8.59
C GLN A 34 -10.68 0.52 9.61
N HIS A 35 -9.50 1.05 9.31
CA HIS A 35 -8.67 1.80 10.27
C HIS A 35 -8.52 3.28 9.90
N GLY A 36 -9.01 3.70 8.74
CA GLY A 36 -8.82 5.04 8.21
C GLY A 36 -7.53 5.19 7.40
N ASN A 37 -7.14 6.44 7.17
CA ASN A 37 -5.98 6.78 6.34
C ASN A 37 -4.66 6.37 7.01
N TYR A 38 -3.71 5.95 6.18
CA TYR A 38 -2.31 5.79 6.55
C TYR A 38 -1.68 7.16 6.77
N SER A 39 -0.99 7.33 7.89
CA SER A 39 -0.24 8.55 8.21
C SER A 39 1.24 8.42 7.86
N SER A 40 1.75 7.19 7.78
CA SER A 40 3.16 6.93 7.50
C SER A 40 3.39 5.52 6.94
N ILE A 41 4.61 5.27 6.46
CA ILE A 41 5.02 3.96 5.97
C ILE A 41 4.94 2.87 7.06
N ASP A 42 5.13 3.26 8.32
CA ASP A 42 5.01 2.37 9.49
C ASP A 42 3.61 1.76 9.62
N ASP A 43 2.57 2.46 9.17
CA ASP A 43 1.22 1.91 9.21
C ASP A 43 1.05 0.70 8.28
N LEU A 44 1.84 0.60 7.20
CA LEU A 44 1.83 -0.57 6.33
C LEU A 44 2.43 -1.80 7.00
N ARG A 45 3.31 -1.63 8.00
CA ARG A 45 3.86 -2.76 8.78
C ARG A 45 2.80 -3.46 9.62
N LYS A 46 1.64 -2.83 9.84
CA LYS A 46 0.49 -3.42 10.54
C LYS A 46 -0.26 -4.44 9.68
N ILE A 47 0.04 -4.51 8.38
CA ILE A 47 -0.58 -5.43 7.43
C ILE A 47 0.33 -6.66 7.29
N LEU A 48 -0.01 -7.77 7.94
CA LEU A 48 0.85 -8.96 8.03
C LEU A 48 1.40 -9.49 6.69
N ILE A 49 0.64 -9.37 5.60
CA ILE A 49 1.05 -9.86 4.26
C ILE A 49 2.06 -8.93 3.56
N LEU A 50 2.28 -7.72 4.08
CA LEU A 50 3.31 -6.80 3.61
C LEU A 50 4.60 -7.08 4.37
N THR A 51 5.49 -7.88 3.76
CA THR A 51 6.81 -8.12 4.34
C THR A 51 7.65 -6.84 4.29
N PRO A 52 8.67 -6.71 5.15
CA PRO A 52 9.58 -5.57 5.11
C PRO A 52 10.16 -5.32 3.71
N GLN A 53 10.56 -6.38 3.00
CA GLN A 53 11.12 -6.24 1.64
C GLN A 53 10.11 -5.68 0.62
N VAL A 54 8.83 -5.99 0.77
CA VAL A 54 7.77 -5.44 -0.11
C VAL A 54 7.57 -3.97 0.20
N ILE A 55 7.48 -3.62 1.48
CA ILE A 55 7.33 -2.24 1.95
C ILE A 55 8.49 -1.38 1.45
N ASP A 56 9.73 -1.84 1.62
CA ASP A 56 10.93 -1.11 1.17
C ASP A 56 10.94 -0.85 -0.34
N LYS A 57 10.43 -1.81 -1.14
CA LYS A 57 10.33 -1.65 -2.60
C LYS A 57 9.25 -0.66 -3.04
N VAL A 58 8.13 -0.60 -2.33
CA VAL A 58 7.03 0.31 -2.69
C VAL A 58 7.19 1.70 -2.08
N ALA A 59 7.83 1.82 -0.92
CA ALA A 59 7.94 3.06 -0.14
C ALA A 59 8.37 4.29 -0.96
N PRO A 60 9.36 4.21 -1.88
CA PRO A 60 9.78 5.37 -2.67
C PRO A 60 8.69 5.91 -3.62
N TYR A 61 7.64 5.14 -3.87
CA TYR A 61 6.56 5.45 -4.80
C TYR A 61 5.23 5.74 -4.10
N LEU A 62 5.19 5.73 -2.76
CA LEU A 62 3.97 6.01 -2.01
C LEU A 62 3.97 7.43 -1.47
N VAL A 63 2.79 8.05 -1.50
CA VAL A 63 2.49 9.29 -0.75
C VAL A 63 1.24 9.07 0.08
N PHE A 64 1.13 9.80 1.18
CA PHE A 64 0.07 9.67 2.18
C PHE A 64 -0.91 10.83 2.02
#